data_AF-A0A7S4DKM2-F1
#
_entry.id   AF-A0A7S4DKM2-F1
#
_cell.length_a   1.000
_cell.length_b   1.000
_cell.length_c   1.000
_cell.angle_alpha   90.00
_cell.angle_beta   90.00
_cell.angle_gamma   90.00
#
_symmetry.space_group_name_H-M   'P 1'
#
loop_
_entity.id
_entity.type
_entity.pdbx_description
1 polymer ?
#
loop_
_entity_poly.entity_id
_entity_poly.type
_entity_poly.pdbx_seq_one_letter_code
_entity_poly.pdbx_strand_id
1 'polypeptide(L)'
;SSQQNKMAHDFSSEVTFSDDTSEGCSIHYAYCHGFLSSENSFKGTFLRDVFDKSGVQLELLNLNGGPDASTLTYSGALDAVAAHHRRLQARSPGGRPVKLRLVGSSLG
;
A
#
# COMPACT_ATOMS: atom_id res chain seq x y z
N SER A 1 40.78 -25.93 -12.11
CA SER A 1 40.10 -25.03 -11.16
C SER A 1 39.57 -23.84 -11.93
N SER A 2 38.61 -23.93 -12.87
CA SER A 2 37.26 -24.50 -12.81
C SER A 2 36.41 -24.01 -11.63
N GLN A 3 35.39 -23.22 -11.99
CA GLN A 3 34.18 -22.87 -11.24
C GLN A 3 34.26 -21.75 -10.19
N GLN A 4 34.23 -20.50 -10.68
CA GLN A 4 33.38 -19.46 -10.09
C GLN A 4 32.62 -18.79 -11.23
N ASN A 5 31.58 -19.49 -11.69
CA ASN A 5 30.61 -18.99 -12.64
C ASN A 5 29.25 -19.05 -11.95
N LYS A 6 28.41 -18.04 -12.20
CA LYS A 6 26.96 -18.02 -11.97
C LYS A 6 26.49 -17.90 -10.51
N MET A 7 26.16 -16.67 -10.12
CA MET A 7 24.81 -16.32 -9.64
C MET A 7 24.70 -14.79 -9.50
N ALA A 8 24.81 -14.09 -10.63
CA ALA A 8 24.21 -12.78 -10.82
C ALA A 8 23.12 -12.95 -11.89
N HIS A 9 22.16 -13.82 -11.61
CA HIS A 9 20.95 -13.92 -12.43
C HIS A 9 20.00 -12.83 -11.94
N ASP A 10 20.01 -11.73 -12.70
CA ASP A 10 18.79 -11.27 -13.35
C ASP A 10 17.59 -11.04 -12.42
N PHE A 11 17.64 -9.93 -11.67
CA PHE A 11 16.47 -9.34 -11.02
C PHE A 11 15.86 -8.23 -11.91
N SER A 12 15.96 -8.39 -13.23
CA SER A 12 15.41 -7.47 -14.23
C SER A 12 14.17 -8.04 -14.91
N SER A 13 13.38 -8.86 -14.21
CA SER A 13 11.98 -8.98 -14.58
C SER A 13 11.31 -7.64 -14.28
N GLU A 14 11.08 -6.83 -15.32
CA GLU A 14 10.15 -5.71 -15.25
C GLU A 14 8.82 -6.27 -14.75
N VAL A 15 8.57 -6.14 -13.45
CA VAL A 15 7.24 -6.32 -12.89
C VAL A 15 6.48 -5.08 -13.31
N THR A 16 6.06 -5.05 -14.57
CA THR A 16 5.04 -4.12 -15.02
C THR A 16 3.76 -4.51 -14.31
N PHE A 17 3.46 -3.81 -13.22
CA PHE A 17 2.08 -3.69 -12.76
C PHE A 17 1.37 -2.87 -13.82
N SER A 18 0.95 -3.53 -14.89
CA SER A 18 -0.15 -3.02 -15.70
C SER A 18 -1.27 -2.66 -14.72
N ASP A 19 -1.91 -1.51 -14.93
CA ASP A 19 -3.22 -1.21 -14.36
C ASP A 19 -4.13 -2.40 -14.71
N ASP A 20 -4.12 -3.42 -13.85
CA ASP A 20 -4.80 -4.68 -14.05
C ASP A 20 -6.25 -4.38 -13.74
N THR A 21 -6.91 -3.82 -14.76
CA THR A 21 -8.34 -3.66 -14.85
C THR A 21 -8.93 -5.07 -14.92
N SER A 22 -8.93 -5.77 -13.79
CA SER A 22 -9.75 -6.96 -13.63
C SER A 22 -11.20 -6.49 -13.81
N GLU A 23 -11.75 -6.67 -15.01
CA GLU A 23 -13.17 -6.56 -15.33
C GLU A 23 -13.85 -5.31 -14.69
N GLY A 24 -13.55 -4.11 -15.21
CA GLY A 24 -14.30 -2.88 -14.88
C GLY A 24 -14.10 -2.29 -13.47
N CYS A 25 -13.18 -2.82 -12.68
CA CYS A 25 -12.85 -2.35 -11.33
C CYS A 25 -11.46 -1.69 -11.27
N SER A 26 -11.33 -0.58 -10.54
CA SER A 26 -10.02 0.06 -10.28
C SER A 26 -9.40 -0.46 -8.98
N ILE A 27 -8.09 -0.70 -9.00
CA ILE A 27 -7.34 -1.24 -7.87
C ILE A 27 -6.45 -0.14 -7.28
N HIS A 28 -6.52 0.03 -5.96
CA HIS A 28 -5.72 1.00 -5.22
C HIS A 28 -4.98 0.28 -4.09
N TYR A 29 -3.83 0.81 -3.69
CA TYR A 29 -3.00 0.22 -2.63
C TYR A 29 -2.88 1.18 -1.46
N ALA A 30 -3.01 0.66 -0.25
CA ALA A 30 -2.80 1.41 0.97
C ALA A 30 -1.97 0.63 1.99
N TYR A 31 -1.08 1.33 2.69
CA TYR A 31 -0.26 0.81 3.76
C TYR A 31 -0.87 1.13 5.12
N CYS A 32 -0.93 0.11 5.98
CA CYS A 32 -1.41 0.17 7.34
C CYS A 32 -0.21 -0.01 8.29
N HIS A 33 0.14 1.06 9.02
CA HIS A 33 1.29 1.05 9.92
C HIS A 33 1.02 0.23 11.20
N GLY A 34 2.09 -0.21 11.86
CA GLY A 34 2.00 -0.95 13.12
C GLY A 34 1.72 -0.08 14.35
N PHE A 35 1.66 -0.73 15.50
CA PHE A 35 1.52 -0.07 16.80
C PHE A 35 2.69 0.89 17.09
N LEU A 36 2.42 2.01 17.79
CA LEU A 36 3.40 3.08 18.09
C LEU A 36 4.10 3.68 16.87
N SER A 37 3.44 3.65 15.72
CA SER A 37 3.94 4.17 14.45
C SER A 37 2.95 5.20 13.86
N SER A 38 3.30 5.76 12.71
CA SER A 38 2.42 6.64 11.92
C SER A 38 2.54 6.33 10.44
N GLU A 39 1.79 7.08 9.61
CA GLU A 39 1.90 7.09 8.15
C GLU A 39 3.33 7.39 7.66
N ASN A 40 4.15 8.05 8.48
CA ASN A 40 5.54 8.38 8.16
C ASN A 40 6.55 7.33 8.64
N SER A 41 6.11 6.11 8.95
CA SER A 41 7.01 5.03 9.36
C SER A 41 8.10 4.76 8.32
N PHE A 42 9.31 4.40 8.78
CA PHE A 42 10.41 4.02 7.88
C PHE A 42 9.99 2.92 6.90
N LYS A 43 9.26 1.89 7.39
CA LYS A 43 8.80 0.78 6.54
C LYS A 43 7.78 1.24 5.50
N GLY A 44 6.81 2.07 5.88
CA GLY A 44 5.80 2.60 4.97
C GLY A 44 6.39 3.48 3.88
N THR A 45 7.26 4.43 4.27
CA THR A 45 7.95 5.32 3.33
C THR A 45 8.86 4.56 2.37
N PHE A 46 9.65 3.59 2.87
CA PHE A 46 10.45 2.70 2.04
C PHE A 46 9.59 1.90 1.04
N LEU A 47 8.48 1.32 1.49
CA LEU A 47 7.59 0.55 0.61
C LEU A 47 6.95 1.41 -0.46
N ARG A 48 6.55 2.65 -0.15
CA ARG A 48 6.03 3.59 -1.15
C ARG A 48 7.08 3.85 -2.24
N ASP A 49 8.32 4.14 -1.85
CA ASP A 49 9.39 4.38 -2.82
C ASP A 49 9.70 3.15 -3.70
N VAL A 50 9.46 1.94 -3.19
CA VAL A 50 9.56 0.69 -3.96
C VAL A 50 8.38 0.51 -4.92
N PHE A 51 7.15 0.79 -4.46
CA PHE A 51 5.94 0.71 -5.29
C PHE A 51 5.98 1.73 -6.44
N ASP A 52 6.43 2.95 -6.16
CA ASP A 52 6.54 4.04 -7.14
C ASP A 52 7.49 3.68 -8.29
N LYS A 53 8.59 2.96 -8.00
CA LYS A 53 9.53 2.45 -9.03
C LYS A 53 8.87 1.47 -10.01
N SER A 54 7.78 0.83 -9.59
CA SER A 54 6.99 -0.09 -10.41
C SER A 54 5.74 0.56 -11.00
N GLY A 55 5.62 1.89 -10.90
CA GLY A 55 4.46 2.64 -11.41
C GLY A 55 3.18 2.48 -10.59
N VAL A 56 3.26 1.93 -9.37
CA VAL A 56 2.11 1.75 -8.47
C VAL A 56 2.18 2.76 -7.35
N GLN A 57 1.10 3.48 -7.09
CA GLN A 57 1.03 4.38 -5.93
C GLN A 57 0.59 3.62 -4.68
N LEU A 58 1.34 3.79 -3.58
CA LEU A 58 1.00 3.24 -2.26
C LEU A 58 0.65 4.38 -1.29
N GLU A 59 -0.63 4.48 -0.93
CA GLU A 59 -1.13 5.48 0.01
C GLU A 59 -0.78 5.09 1.45
N LEU A 60 -0.19 6.01 2.23
CA LEU A 60 0.18 5.74 3.63
C LEU A 60 -0.94 6.26 4.55
N LEU A 61 -1.65 5.35 5.21
CA LEU A 61 -2.79 5.72 6.06
C LEU A 61 -2.35 6.04 7.48
N ASN A 62 -2.86 7.14 8.05
CA ASN A 62 -2.78 7.39 9.48
C ASN A 62 -3.89 6.60 10.19
N LEU A 63 -3.51 5.57 10.94
CA LEU A 63 -4.44 4.72 11.69
C LEU A 63 -4.67 5.22 13.12
N ASN A 64 -3.84 6.16 13.60
CA ASN A 64 -3.89 6.63 14.98
C ASN A 64 -5.17 7.38 15.31
N GLY A 65 -5.89 7.92 14.32
CA GLY A 65 -7.12 8.69 14.53
C GLY A 65 -6.89 10.05 15.20
N GLY A 66 -5.64 10.47 15.33
CA GLY A 66 -5.19 11.67 16.03
C GLY A 66 -3.73 12.01 15.69
N PRO A 67 -3.11 12.95 16.42
CA PRO A 67 -1.76 13.42 16.13
C PRO A 67 -0.66 12.39 16.46
N ASP A 68 -0.94 11.42 17.33
CA ASP A 68 0.03 10.43 17.79
C ASP A 68 -0.64 9.08 18.13
N ALA A 69 0.18 8.06 18.39
CA ALA A 69 -0.29 6.69 18.60
C ALA A 69 -1.09 6.46 19.89
N SER A 70 -1.19 7.43 20.80
CA SER A 70 -1.97 7.28 22.04
C SER A 70 -3.48 7.19 21.78
N THR A 71 -3.95 7.69 20.64
CA THR A 71 -5.36 7.66 20.25
C THR A 71 -5.74 6.44 19.41
N LEU A 72 -4.78 5.55 19.13
CA LEU A 72 -5.00 4.38 18.29
C LEU A 72 -6.01 3.42 18.92
N THR A 73 -7.05 3.09 18.16
CA THR A 73 -8.03 2.05 18.48
C THR A 73 -8.28 1.19 17.25
N TYR A 74 -8.67 -0.07 17.43
CA TYR A 74 -9.01 -0.94 16.30
C TYR A 74 -10.18 -0.39 15.47
N SER A 75 -11.21 0.16 16.12
CA SER A 75 -12.34 0.81 15.44
C SER A 75 -11.89 2.05 14.67
N GLY A 76 -11.06 2.91 15.28
CA GLY A 76 -10.54 4.11 14.61
C GLY A 76 -9.66 3.77 13.39
N ALA A 77 -8.85 2.72 13.49
CA ALA A 77 -8.06 2.22 12.36
C ALA A 77 -8.95 1.69 11.22
N LEU A 78 -9.99 0.91 11.54
CA LEU A 78 -10.97 0.44 10.55
C LEU A 78 -11.73 1.60 9.91
N ASP A 79 -12.11 2.62 10.69
CA ASP A 79 -12.77 3.82 10.19
C ASP A 79 -11.87 4.61 9.23
N ALA A 80 -10.57 4.69 9.51
CA ALA A 80 -9.59 5.33 8.62
C ALA A 80 -9.52 4.61 7.26
N VAL A 81 -9.45 3.28 7.27
CA VAL A 81 -9.46 2.44 6.05
C VAL A 81 -10.78 2.61 5.29
N ALA A 82 -11.93 2.53 5.97
CA ALA A 82 -13.24 2.68 5.36
C ALA A 82 -13.47 4.10 4.80
N ALA A 83 -12.98 5.14 5.49
CA ALA A 83 -13.02 6.51 4.99
C ALA A 83 -12.16 6.69 3.75
N HIS A 84 -10.97 6.08 3.71
CA HIS A 84 -10.13 6.09 2.52
C HIS A 84 -10.79 5.39 1.33
N HIS A 85 -11.32 4.17 1.52
CA HIS A 85 -12.04 3.45 0.47
C HIS A 85 -13.25 4.22 -0.07
N ARG A 86 -14.07 4.82 0.81
CA ARG A 86 -15.19 5.67 0.40
C ARG A 86 -14.75 6.88 -0.41
N ARG A 87 -13.63 7.53 -0.05
CA ARG A 87 -13.07 8.65 -0.82
C ARG A 87 -12.64 8.22 -2.22
N LEU A 88 -12.00 7.06 -2.35
CA LEU A 88 -11.62 6.51 -3.65
C LEU A 88 -12.87 6.17 -4.48
N GLN A 89 -13.86 5.50 -3.88
CA GLN A 89 -15.11 5.14 -4.55
C GLN A 89 -15.88 6.36 -5.06
N ALA A 90 -15.92 7.45 -4.28
CA ALA A 90 -16.56 8.71 -4.67
C ALA A 90 -15.84 9.41 -5.84
N ARG A 91 -14.55 9.16 -6.03
CA ARG A 91 -13.73 9.72 -7.13
C ARG A 91 -13.63 8.79 -8.33
N SER A 92 -14.22 7.60 -8.26
CA SER A 92 -14.11 6.59 -9.30
C SER A 92 -14.88 7.01 -10.56
N PRO A 93 -14.23 7.14 -11.72
CA PRO A 93 -14.87 7.55 -12.96
C PRO A 93 -16.00 6.59 -13.36
N GLY A 94 -17.16 7.16 -13.70
CA GLY A 94 -18.34 6.37 -14.09
C GLY A 94 -18.87 5.45 -12.99
N GLY A 95 -18.53 5.70 -11.73
CA GLY A 95 -18.96 4.87 -10.60
C GLY A 95 -18.35 3.47 -10.61
N ARG A 96 -17.23 3.26 -11.31
CA ARG A 96 -16.57 1.95 -11.36
C ARG A 96 -16.27 1.45 -9.93
N PRO A 97 -16.45 0.15 -9.64
CA PRO A 97 -16.08 -0.39 -8.34
C PRO A 97 -14.61 -0.12 -8.02
N VAL A 98 -14.32 0.17 -6.75
CA VAL A 98 -12.96 0.31 -6.23
C VAL A 98 -12.62 -0.90 -5.36
N LYS A 99 -11.50 -1.56 -5.65
CA LYS A 99 -10.85 -2.53 -4.77
C LYS A 99 -9.66 -1.87 -4.10
N LEU A 100 -9.61 -1.96 -2.77
CA LEU A 100 -8.46 -1.51 -1.98
C LEU A 100 -7.64 -2.74 -1.54
N ARG A 101 -6.37 -2.79 -1.95
CA ARG A 101 -5.39 -3.78 -1.51
C ARG A 101 -4.60 -3.20 -0.34
N LEU A 102 -4.62 -3.89 0.79
CA LEU A 102 -3.99 -3.43 2.02
C LEU A 102 -2.63 -4.11 2.21
N VAL A 103 -1.62 -3.32 2.57
CA VAL A 103 -0.29 -3.78 2.98
C VAL A 103 -0.14 -3.49 4.47
N GLY A 104 -0.26 -4.54 5.28
CA GLY A 104 -0.20 -4.44 6.74
C GLY A 104 1.20 -4.64 7.32
N SER A 105 1.42 -4.12 8.52
CA SER A 105 2.63 -4.38 9.30
C SER A 105 2.31 -4.48 10.79
N SER A 106 2.57 -5.65 11.38
CA SER A 106 2.28 -5.94 12.79
C SER A 106 0.79 -5.78 13.11
N LEU A 107 0.38 -4.69 13.76
CA LEU A 107 -1.03 -4.42 14.08
C LEU A 107 -1.85 -4.02 12.85
N GLY A 108 -1.22 -3.34 11.89
CA GLY A 108 -1.89 -2.81 10.69
C GLY A 108 -2.18 -3.87 9.63
#